data_AF-A0A9E7FNX8-F1
#
_entry.id   AF-A0A9E7FNX8-F1
#
_cell.length_a   1.000
_cell.length_b   1.000
_cell.length_c   1.000
_cell.angle_alpha   90.00
_cell.angle_beta   90.00
_cell.angle_gamma   90.00
#
_symmetry.space_group_name_H-M   'P 1'
#
loop_
_entity.id
_entity.type
_entity.pdbx_description
1 polymer ?
#
loop_
_entity_poly.entity_id
_entity_poly.type
_entity_poly.pdbx_seq_one_letter_code
_entity_poly.pdbx_strand_id
1 'polypeptide(L)'
;MASRRSRSAQATSSRITDEQIADLLAKLQALLPEHRIRSADRVSAAEVLQDACNHIRSLQREVDGLSGRLAQLLAMTDSCNAQAAVIRSLLK
;
A
#
# COMPACT_ATOMS: atom_id res chain seq x y z
N MET A 1 -58.34 -5.37 13.69
CA MET A 1 -57.09 -6.16 13.65
C MET A 1 -56.69 -6.35 12.19
N ALA A 2 -56.01 -5.38 11.58
CA ALA A 2 -55.64 -5.43 10.16
C ALA A 2 -54.24 -6.06 10.02
N SER A 3 -54.19 -7.07 9.17
CA SER A 3 -53.12 -8.05 9.05
C SER A 3 -51.81 -7.47 8.54
N ARG A 4 -50.74 -8.09 9.03
CA ARG A 4 -49.34 -7.87 8.70
C ARG A 4 -49.12 -7.98 7.19
N ARG A 5 -48.46 -7.00 6.61
CA ARG A 5 -47.63 -7.24 5.44
C ARG A 5 -46.33 -6.47 5.60
N SER A 6 -45.48 -7.00 6.48
CA SER A 6 -44.06 -6.72 6.50
C SER A 6 -43.53 -7.04 5.11
N ARG A 7 -43.41 -6.02 4.26
CA ARG A 7 -42.68 -6.12 3.01
C ARG A 7 -41.22 -6.23 3.43
N SER A 8 -40.73 -7.46 3.54
CA SER A 8 -39.31 -7.75 3.38
C SER A 8 -38.96 -7.30 1.96
N ALA A 9 -38.65 -6.02 1.81
CA ALA A 9 -37.98 -5.51 0.64
C ALA A 9 -36.58 -6.13 0.69
N GLN A 10 -36.54 -7.33 0.11
CA GLN A 10 -35.44 -7.95 -0.60
C GLN A 10 -34.22 -7.04 -0.57
N ALA A 11 -33.23 -7.40 0.24
CA ALA A 11 -31.92 -6.78 0.26
C ALA A 11 -31.40 -6.80 -1.18
N THR A 12 -31.64 -5.69 -1.87
CA THR A 12 -31.08 -5.41 -3.18
C THR A 12 -29.59 -5.41 -2.93
N SER A 13 -28.90 -6.43 -3.47
CA SER A 13 -27.46 -6.39 -3.72
C SER A 13 -27.09 -4.94 -3.98
N SER A 14 -26.34 -4.35 -3.03
CA SER A 14 -26.02 -2.94 -3.00
C SER A 14 -25.22 -2.63 -4.26
N ARG A 15 -25.93 -2.20 -5.31
CA ARG A 15 -25.31 -1.79 -6.56
C ARG A 15 -24.46 -0.59 -6.23
N ILE A 16 -23.15 -0.73 -6.45
CA ILE A 16 -22.20 0.37 -6.32
C ILE A 16 -22.71 1.52 -7.17
N THR A 17 -22.83 2.71 -6.59
CA THR A 17 -23.28 3.91 -7.31
C THR A 17 -22.09 4.65 -7.92
N ASP A 18 -22.33 5.45 -8.95
CA ASP A 18 -21.27 6.23 -9.60
C ASP A 18 -20.63 7.24 -8.64
N GLU A 19 -21.38 7.76 -7.66
CA GLU A 19 -20.85 8.63 -6.61
C GLU A 19 -19.86 7.88 -5.70
N GLN A 20 -20.15 6.61 -5.39
CA GLN A 20 -19.23 5.77 -4.61
C GLN A 20 -17.95 5.48 -5.40
N ILE A 21 -18.06 5.27 -6.71
CA ILE A 21 -16.91 5.09 -7.60
C ILE A 21 -16.06 6.37 -7.64
N ALA A 22 -16.69 7.54 -7.76
CA ALA A 22 -16.00 8.82 -7.77
C ALA A 22 -15.29 9.11 -6.45
N ASP A 23 -15.92 8.83 -5.30
CA ASP A 23 -15.31 8.98 -3.98
C ASP A 23 -14.10 8.05 -3.79
N LEU A 24 -14.21 6.80 -4.26
CA LEU A 24 -13.09 5.86 -4.23
C LEU A 24 -11.92 6.33 -5.10
N LEU A 25 -12.18 6.85 -6.30
CA LEU A 25 -11.16 7.42 -7.17
C LEU A 25 -10.50 8.65 -6.53
N ALA A 26 -11.27 9.54 -5.92
CA ALA A 26 -10.73 10.71 -5.21
C ALA A 26 -9.82 10.31 -4.05
N LYS A 27 -10.22 9.31 -3.26
CA LYS A 27 -9.39 8.73 -2.19
C LYS A 27 -8.11 8.10 -2.74
N LEU A 28 -8.21 7.36 -3.84
CA LEU A 28 -7.04 6.77 -4.49
C LEU A 28 -6.07 7.85 -4.94
N GLN A 29 -6.55 8.89 -5.63
CA GLN A 29 -5.74 10.02 -6.09
C GLN A 29 -5.00 10.72 -4.94
N ALA A 30 -5.65 10.90 -3.79
CA ALA A 30 -5.04 11.55 -2.62
C ALA A 30 -3.82 10.78 -2.07
N LEU A 31 -3.74 9.47 -2.32
CA LEU A 31 -2.63 8.60 -1.90
C LEU A 31 -1.50 8.54 -2.92
N LEU A 32 -1.68 9.07 -4.14
CA LEU A 32 -0.68 8.99 -5.20
C LEU A 32 0.26 10.20 -5.18
N PRO A 33 1.59 9.98 -5.18
CA PRO A 33 2.57 11.09 -5.16
C PRO A 33 2.52 11.94 -6.43
N GLU A 34 2.28 11.32 -7.60
CA GLU A 34 2.25 11.97 -8.92
C GLU A 34 1.08 12.95 -9.09
N HIS A 35 -0.03 12.71 -8.40
CA HIS A 35 -1.26 13.50 -8.60
C HIS A 35 -1.22 14.86 -7.90
N ARG A 36 -0.33 15.05 -6.91
CA ARG A 36 -0.08 16.40 -6.34
C ARG A 36 0.54 17.36 -7.36
N ILE A 37 1.26 16.85 -8.35
CA ILE A 37 2.03 17.67 -9.30
C ILE A 37 1.19 18.03 -10.52
N ARG A 38 0.29 17.14 -10.97
CA ARG A 38 -0.54 17.30 -12.18
C ARG A 38 -1.91 17.94 -11.97
N SER A 39 -2.12 18.55 -10.81
CA SER A 39 -3.35 19.25 -10.41
C SER A 39 -3.89 20.19 -11.50
N ALA A 40 -4.85 19.73 -12.32
CA ALA A 40 -6.01 20.48 -12.84
C ALA A 40 -6.60 19.92 -14.14
N ASP A 41 -5.86 19.12 -14.92
CA ASP A 41 -6.41 18.60 -16.19
C ASP A 41 -7.06 17.23 -16.00
N ARG A 42 -8.15 16.97 -16.72
CA ARG A 42 -9.08 15.86 -16.47
C ARG A 42 -8.42 14.48 -16.58
N VAL A 43 -7.84 13.99 -15.47
CA VAL A 43 -7.27 12.65 -15.39
C VAL A 43 -8.38 11.61 -15.42
N SER A 44 -8.29 10.66 -16.35
CA SER A 44 -9.27 9.58 -16.49
C SER A 44 -9.17 8.57 -15.34
N ALA A 45 -10.26 7.87 -15.02
CA ALA A 45 -10.25 6.81 -14.00
C ALA A 45 -9.21 5.71 -14.32
N ALA A 46 -8.97 5.42 -15.61
CA ALA A 46 -7.98 4.45 -16.05
C ALA A 46 -6.55 4.88 -15.70
N GLU A 47 -6.21 6.16 -15.88
CA GLU A 47 -4.90 6.70 -15.52
C GLU A 47 -4.67 6.68 -14.00
N VAL A 48 -5.68 7.07 -13.21
CA VAL A 48 -5.63 7.01 -11.75
C VAL A 48 -5.34 5.59 -11.25
N LEU A 49 -6.02 4.59 -11.82
CA LEU A 49 -5.80 3.19 -11.48
C LEU A 49 -4.42 2.69 -11.94
N GLN A 50 -3.97 3.12 -13.12
CA GLN A 50 -2.65 2.76 -13.64
C GLN A 50 -1.53 3.31 -12.77
N ASP A 51 -1.65 4.58 -12.36
CA ASP A 51 -0.68 5.24 -11.48
C ASP A 51 -0.67 4.61 -10.09
N ALA A 52 -1.83 4.22 -9.57
CA ALA A 52 -1.88 3.42 -8.35
C ALA A 52 -1.18 2.08 -8.48
N CYS A 53 -1.41 1.35 -9.57
CA CYS A 53 -0.69 0.10 -9.83
C CYS A 53 0.82 0.32 -9.95
N ASN A 54 1.24 1.41 -10.59
CA ASN A 54 2.66 1.78 -10.71
C ASN A 54 3.26 2.12 -9.33
N HIS A 55 2.54 2.89 -8.51
CA HIS A 55 2.99 3.28 -7.18
C HIS A 55 3.14 2.08 -6.24
N ILE A 56 2.16 1.16 -6.23
CA ILE A 56 2.25 -0.10 -5.48
C ILE A 56 3.50 -0.89 -5.89
N ARG A 57 3.79 -0.99 -7.20
CA ARG A 57 4.99 -1.67 -7.70
C ARG A 57 6.29 -0.98 -7.26
N SER A 58 6.31 0.36 -7.18
CA SER A 58 7.47 1.09 -6.65
C SER A 58 7.69 0.79 -5.17
N LEU A 59 6.62 0.89 -4.37
CA LEU A 59 6.68 0.61 -2.94
C LEU A 59 7.15 -0.82 -2.65
N GLN A 60 6.67 -1.82 -3.41
CA GLN A 60 7.14 -3.19 -3.28
C GLN A 60 8.66 -3.30 -3.53
N ARG A 61 9.17 -2.66 -4.58
CA ARG A 61 10.61 -2.65 -4.87
C ARG A 61 11.42 -1.94 -3.79
N GLU A 62 10.89 -0.86 -3.23
CA GLU A 62 11.53 -0.14 -2.12
C GLU A 62 11.60 -1.01 -0.87
N VAL A 63 10.50 -1.69 -0.52
CA VAL A 63 10.45 -2.65 0.60
C VAL A 63 11.47 -3.78 0.39
N ASP A 64 11.53 -4.37 -0.81
CA ASP A 64 12.49 -5.43 -1.12
C ASP A 64 13.94 -4.93 -1.02
N GLY A 65 14.22 -3.74 -1.57
CA GLY A 65 15.55 -3.13 -1.53
C GLY A 65 16.01 -2.78 -0.11
N LEU A 66 15.11 -2.20 0.70
CA LEU A 66 15.37 -1.89 2.11
C LEU A 66 15.58 -3.17 2.93
N SER A 67 14.77 -4.21 2.67
CA SER A 67 14.91 -5.51 3.33
C SER A 67 16.25 -6.16 3.01
N GLY A 68 16.67 -6.13 1.74
CA GLY A 68 17.99 -6.62 1.33
C GLY A 68 19.14 -5.85 2.00
N ARG A 69 19.05 -4.52 2.06
CA ARG A 69 20.04 -3.66 2.73
C ARG A 69 20.12 -3.96 4.24
N LEU A 70 18.98 -4.14 4.88
CA LEU A 70 18.91 -4.49 6.30
C LEU A 70 19.58 -5.85 6.56
N ALA A 71 19.30 -6.86 5.73
CA ALA A 71 19.92 -8.17 5.83
C ALA A 71 21.46 -8.09 5.68
N GLN A 72 21.97 -7.27 4.75
CA GLN A 72 23.40 -7.04 4.59
C GLN A 72 24.03 -6.37 5.83
N LEU A 73 23.38 -5.33 6.37
CA LEU A 73 23.87 -4.64 7.57
C LEU A 73 23.91 -5.55 8.79
N LEU A 74 22.92 -6.43 8.95
CA LEU A 74 22.91 -7.44 10.02
C LEU A 74 24.06 -8.44 9.84
N ALA A 75 24.26 -8.98 8.64
CA ALA A 75 25.36 -9.90 8.36
C ALA A 75 26.76 -9.27 8.59
N MET A 76 26.93 -7.99 8.24
CA MET A 76 28.15 -7.24 8.54
C MET A 76 28.37 -7.05 10.04
N THR A 77 27.31 -6.80 10.80
CA THR A 77 27.38 -6.63 12.25
C THR A 77 27.75 -7.96 12.93
N ASP A 78 27.14 -9.07 12.50
CA ASP A 78 27.42 -10.41 13.03
C ASP A 78 28.88 -10.83 12.77
N SER A 79 29.38 -10.59 11.57
CA SER A 79 30.78 -10.88 11.22
C SER A 79 31.78 -10.02 12.01
N CYS A 80 31.48 -8.73 12.19
CA CYS A 80 32.31 -7.84 13.01
C CYS A 80 32.31 -8.26 14.49
N ASN A 81 31.15 -8.69 15.02
CA ASN A 81 31.05 -9.19 16.38
C ASN A 81 31.81 -10.53 16.56
N ALA A 82 31.72 -11.44 15.59
CA ALA A 82 32.48 -12.69 15.58
C ALA A 82 34.00 -12.44 15.57
N GLN A 83 34.47 -11.50 14.74
CA GLN A 83 35.88 -11.08 14.71
C GLN A 83 36.32 -10.47 16.05
N ALA A 84 35.49 -9.62 16.65
CA ALA A 84 35.77 -9.05 17.97
C ALA A 84 35.83 -10.13 19.07
N ALA A 85 35.00 -11.17 18.99
CA ALA A 85 35.05 -12.30 19.92
C ALA A 85 36.37 -13.08 19.80
N VAL A 86 36.86 -13.31 18.57
CA VAL A 86 38.17 -13.94 18.34
C VAL A 86 39.28 -13.09 18.96
N ILE A 87 39.32 -11.78 18.71
CA ILE A 87 40.35 -10.90 19.30
C ILE A 87 40.30 -10.93 20.83
N ARG A 88 39.12 -10.87 21.45
CA ARG A 88 38.99 -10.98 22.92
C ARG A 88 39.47 -12.32 23.46
N SER A 89 39.34 -13.40 22.68
CA SER A 89 39.86 -14.73 23.06
C SER A 89 41.38 -14.82 22.99
N LEU A 90 42.02 -14.04 22.11
CA LEU A 90 43.48 -13.97 21.97
C LEU A 90 44.16 -13.05 23.01
N LEU A 91 43.39 -12.17 23.65
CA LEU A 91 43.87 -11.24 24.69
C LEU A 91 43.61 -11.75 26.12
N LYS A 92 43.08 -12.97 26.26
CA LYS A 92 43.00 -13.72 27.52
C LYS A 92 44.13 -14.72 27.61
#